data_AF-A0A8C7E9W8-F1
#
_entry.id   AF-A0A8C7E9W8-F1
#
_cell.length_a   1.000
_cell.length_b   1.000
_cell.length_c   1.000
_cell.angle_alpha   90.00
_cell.angle_beta   90.00
_cell.angle_gamma   90.00
#
_symmetry.space_group_name_H-M   'P 1'
#
loop_
_entity.id
_entity.type
_entity.pdbx_description
1 polymer ?
#
loop_
_entity_poly.entity_id
_entity_poly.type
_entity_poly.pdbx_seq_one_letter_code
_entity_poly.pdbx_strand_id
1 'polypeptide(L)'
;VMPEERQMPFMDFLDIVEKKVTSPNVFYVQKQCSNLTEEFPELICDVQPDIPWMSEALGKKPDAVNFWLGEAAAVTSLHKDHYENLYCVISGEKHFLLHPPSDRPFIPYELYQPATYRVSEEGSFEIVDEKTADKVPWIPLDPLNPDLERYPDYAQAKPLQCTVKAGEMLYLPSLWFHHVQQSHGCIAVNYWYDMEYDLKYSYYQLLDCLTNAVKVL
;
A
#
# COMPACT_ATOMS: atom_id res chain seq x y z
N VAL A 1 4.07 -8.00 10.04
CA VAL A 1 5.09 -8.92 9.48
C VAL A 1 5.34 -8.49 8.06
N MET A 2 6.59 -8.21 7.68
CA MET A 2 7.01 -7.87 6.32
C MET A 2 7.05 -9.14 5.45
N PRO A 3 6.84 -9.01 4.12
CA PRO A 3 6.88 -10.15 3.20
C PRO A 3 8.28 -10.78 3.11
N GLU A 4 8.35 -12.03 2.68
CA GLU A 4 9.60 -12.61 2.18
C GLU A 4 9.93 -11.94 0.84
N GLU A 5 11.17 -11.49 0.69
CA GLU A 5 11.65 -10.91 -0.57
C GLU A 5 12.46 -11.94 -1.34
N ARG A 6 12.13 -12.10 -2.62
CA ARG A 6 12.79 -13.03 -3.53
C ARG A 6 13.10 -12.37 -4.85
N GLN A 7 14.33 -12.55 -5.33
CA GLN A 7 14.68 -12.28 -6.72
C GLN A 7 14.45 -13.54 -7.56
N MET A 8 13.75 -13.38 -8.67
CA MET A 8 13.50 -14.46 -9.63
C MET A 8 13.35 -13.89 -11.04
N PRO A 9 13.57 -14.71 -12.10
CA PRO A 9 13.25 -14.32 -13.46
C PRO A 9 11.78 -13.89 -13.57
N PHE A 10 11.53 -12.78 -14.28
CA PHE A 10 10.16 -12.29 -14.46
C PHE A 10 9.25 -13.31 -15.17
N MET A 11 9.82 -14.13 -16.07
CA MET A 11 9.08 -15.20 -16.74
C MET A 11 8.56 -16.26 -15.78
N ASP A 12 9.34 -16.64 -14.76
CA ASP A 12 8.92 -17.62 -13.75
C ASP A 12 7.77 -17.06 -12.90
N PHE A 13 7.84 -15.77 -12.58
CA PHE A 13 6.76 -15.06 -11.90
C PHE A 13 5.49 -15.00 -12.77
N LEU A 14 5.62 -14.70 -14.06
CA LEU A 14 4.51 -14.73 -15.01
C LEU A 14 3.91 -16.12 -15.13
N ASP A 15 4.71 -17.19 -15.16
CA ASP A 15 4.20 -18.56 -15.22
C ASP A 15 3.36 -18.92 -13.97
N ILE A 16 3.68 -18.35 -12.81
CA ILE A 16 2.86 -18.47 -11.59
C ILE A 16 1.56 -17.68 -11.74
N VAL A 17 1.63 -16.40 -12.13
CA VAL A 17 0.44 -15.54 -12.31
C VAL A 17 -0.48 -16.08 -13.41
N GLU A 18 0.06 -16.63 -14.49
CA GLU A 18 -0.71 -17.27 -15.57
C GLU A 18 -1.18 -18.69 -15.21
N LYS A 19 -0.88 -19.16 -13.98
CA LYS A 19 -1.26 -20.48 -13.45
C LYS A 19 -0.72 -21.66 -14.25
N LYS A 20 0.39 -21.47 -14.98
CA LYS A 20 1.15 -22.56 -15.62
C LYS A 20 1.94 -23.35 -14.58
N VAL A 21 2.37 -22.67 -13.52
CA VAL A 21 3.00 -23.28 -12.34
C VAL A 21 2.14 -22.98 -11.12
N THR A 22 1.78 -24.03 -10.37
CA THR A 22 1.04 -23.89 -9.11
C THR A 22 2.00 -23.69 -7.95
N SER A 23 1.76 -22.65 -7.15
CA SER A 23 2.46 -22.41 -5.89
C SER A 23 1.44 -22.26 -4.76
N PRO A 24 1.72 -22.74 -3.53
CA PRO A 24 0.87 -22.48 -2.37
C PRO A 24 1.03 -21.04 -1.84
N ASN A 25 2.03 -20.29 -2.34
CA ASN A 25 2.35 -18.94 -1.89
C ASN A 25 1.65 -17.89 -2.75
N VAL A 26 1.55 -16.67 -2.23
CA VAL A 26 1.00 -15.51 -2.94
C VAL A 26 2.12 -14.60 -3.40
N PHE A 27 2.17 -14.28 -4.69
CA PHE A 27 3.21 -13.46 -5.30
C PHE A 27 2.69 -12.08 -5.69
N TYR A 28 3.51 -11.06 -5.43
CA TYR A 28 3.21 -9.68 -5.77
C TYR A 28 4.49 -8.88 -6.02
N VAL A 29 4.64 -8.32 -7.22
CA VAL A 29 5.63 -7.27 -7.51
C VAL A 29 5.11 -5.97 -6.92
N GLN A 30 5.70 -5.55 -5.79
CA GLN A 30 5.19 -4.45 -4.97
C GLN A 30 6.26 -3.54 -4.38
N LYS A 31 7.50 -3.59 -4.87
CA LYS A 31 8.58 -2.80 -4.30
C LYS A 31 8.37 -1.30 -4.61
N GLN A 32 8.23 -0.48 -3.57
CA GLN A 32 7.81 0.93 -3.66
C GLN A 32 9.01 1.88 -3.60
N CYS A 33 10.04 1.60 -4.40
CA CYS A 33 11.30 2.36 -4.43
C CYS A 33 11.70 2.66 -5.88
N SER A 34 10.77 3.15 -6.70
CA SER A 34 11.01 3.39 -8.14
C SER A 34 11.40 2.12 -8.91
N ASN A 35 10.80 0.98 -8.54
CA ASN A 35 11.14 -0.31 -9.14
C ASN A 35 10.89 -0.36 -10.65
N LEU A 36 9.98 0.46 -11.20
CA LEU A 36 9.81 0.55 -12.65
C LEU A 36 11.12 0.99 -13.33
N THR A 37 11.78 2.01 -12.78
CA THR A 37 13.00 2.55 -13.37
C THR A 37 14.23 1.69 -13.08
N GLU A 38 14.26 1.01 -11.94
CA GLU A 38 15.43 0.24 -11.50
C GLU A 38 15.42 -1.22 -11.96
N GLU A 39 14.24 -1.85 -11.99
CA GLU A 39 14.08 -3.30 -12.21
C GLU A 39 13.41 -3.64 -13.54
N PHE A 40 12.66 -2.70 -14.13
CA PHE A 40 11.94 -2.89 -15.40
C PHE A 40 12.22 -1.77 -16.43
N PRO A 41 13.49 -1.44 -16.71
CA PRO A 41 13.85 -0.32 -17.58
C PRO A 41 13.27 -0.43 -19.00
N GLU A 42 13.02 -1.65 -19.47
CA GLU A 42 12.42 -1.93 -20.78
C GLU A 42 10.99 -1.40 -20.90
N LEU A 43 10.27 -1.24 -19.79
CA LEU A 43 8.88 -0.77 -19.74
C LEU A 43 8.77 0.76 -19.64
N ILE A 44 9.87 1.47 -19.39
CA ILE A 44 9.85 2.93 -19.17
C ILE A 44 9.28 3.66 -20.38
N CYS A 45 9.58 3.20 -21.59
CA CYS A 45 9.11 3.83 -22.83
C CYS A 45 7.60 3.68 -23.07
N ASP A 46 6.94 2.76 -22.37
CA ASP A 46 5.50 2.49 -22.52
C ASP A 46 4.64 3.33 -21.59
N VAL A 47 5.25 4.05 -20.65
CA VAL A 47 4.57 4.97 -19.73
C VAL A 47 5.24 6.34 -19.72
N GLN A 48 4.53 7.34 -19.18
CA GLN A 48 5.15 8.64 -18.96
C GLN A 48 6.09 8.57 -17.75
N PRO A 49 7.23 9.29 -17.74
CA PRO A 49 8.11 9.37 -16.56
C PRO A 49 7.49 10.16 -15.40
N ASP A 50 6.50 11.02 -15.71
CA ASP A 50 5.69 11.76 -14.76
C ASP A 50 4.31 12.05 -15.35
N ILE A 51 3.41 12.65 -14.57
CA ILE A 51 2.10 13.09 -15.07
C ILE A 51 2.15 14.61 -15.24
N PRO A 52 2.28 15.15 -16.48
CA PRO A 52 2.70 16.53 -16.69
C PRO A 52 1.83 17.57 -15.98
N TRP A 53 0.50 17.41 -16.02
CA TRP A 53 -0.43 18.32 -15.38
C TRP A 53 -0.34 18.29 -13.85
N MET A 54 0.00 17.14 -13.26
CA MET A 54 0.17 17.02 -11.80
C MET A 54 1.49 17.60 -11.37
N SER A 55 2.56 17.34 -12.14
CA SER A 55 3.88 17.93 -11.90
C SER A 55 3.83 19.45 -11.99
N GLU A 56 3.07 20.00 -12.93
CA GLU A 56 2.81 21.44 -13.02
C GLU A 56 2.01 21.94 -11.80
N ALA A 57 0.94 21.24 -11.42
CA ALA A 57 0.10 21.64 -10.28
C ALA A 57 0.83 21.61 -8.93
N LEU A 58 1.69 20.62 -8.70
CA LEU A 58 2.49 20.48 -7.47
C LEU A 58 3.83 21.22 -7.53
N GLY A 59 4.24 21.70 -8.71
CA GLY A 59 5.53 22.36 -8.92
C GLY A 59 6.75 21.44 -8.70
N LYS A 60 6.57 20.12 -8.76
CA LYS A 60 7.63 19.12 -8.55
C LYS A 60 7.43 17.87 -9.41
N LYS A 61 8.49 17.10 -9.62
CA LYS A 61 8.45 15.78 -10.28
C LYS A 61 8.17 14.67 -9.25
N PRO A 62 7.74 13.48 -9.67
CA PRO A 62 7.56 12.37 -8.74
C PRO A 62 8.91 11.93 -8.17
N ASP A 63 8.93 11.59 -6.89
CA ASP A 63 10.07 10.97 -6.19
C ASP A 63 10.22 9.51 -6.61
N ALA A 64 9.08 8.85 -6.89
CA ALA A 64 9.06 7.47 -7.33
C ALA A 64 7.99 7.18 -8.37
N VAL A 65 8.31 6.25 -9.28
CA VAL A 65 7.38 5.63 -10.22
C VAL A 65 7.44 4.13 -10.02
N ASN A 66 6.37 3.52 -9.50
CA ASN A 66 6.37 2.11 -9.15
C ASN A 66 5.49 1.29 -10.11
N PHE A 67 5.99 0.11 -10.45
CA PHE A 67 5.30 -0.92 -11.21
C PHE A 67 4.70 -1.97 -10.26
N TRP A 68 3.46 -2.34 -10.55
CA TRP A 68 2.68 -3.30 -9.77
C TRP A 68 2.12 -4.40 -10.64
N LEU A 69 2.35 -5.65 -10.24
CA LEU A 69 1.73 -6.83 -10.82
C LEU A 69 1.63 -7.94 -9.78
N GLY A 70 0.43 -8.47 -9.55
CA GLY A 70 0.23 -9.49 -8.51
C GLY A 70 -1.01 -10.34 -8.68
N GLU A 71 -1.09 -11.36 -7.82
CA GLU A 71 -2.25 -12.25 -7.72
C GLU A 71 -3.42 -11.58 -6.98
N ALA A 72 -4.65 -12.08 -7.20
CA ALA A 72 -5.83 -11.53 -6.54
C ALA A 72 -5.80 -11.66 -5.01
N ALA A 73 -5.06 -12.65 -4.50
CA ALA A 73 -4.91 -12.88 -3.07
C ALA A 73 -3.92 -11.91 -2.39
N ALA A 74 -3.13 -11.15 -3.16
CA ALA A 74 -2.25 -10.15 -2.60
C ALA A 74 -3.06 -8.91 -2.23
N VAL A 75 -3.16 -8.64 -0.93
CA VAL A 75 -3.94 -7.54 -0.35
C VAL A 75 -3.01 -6.62 0.42
N THR A 76 -3.09 -5.31 0.15
CA THR A 76 -2.38 -4.30 0.92
C THR A 76 -3.26 -3.84 2.07
N SER A 77 -2.84 -4.12 3.30
CA SER A 77 -3.56 -3.76 4.53
C SER A 77 -3.77 -2.25 4.68
N LEU A 78 -4.72 -1.84 5.52
CA LEU A 78 -5.03 -0.42 5.74
C LEU A 78 -3.80 0.33 6.28
N HIS A 79 -3.37 1.37 5.57
CA HIS A 79 -2.25 2.24 5.93
C HIS A 79 -2.39 3.61 5.26
N LYS A 80 -1.47 4.53 5.52
CA LYS A 80 -1.42 5.85 4.87
C LYS A 80 0.00 6.19 4.44
N ASP A 81 0.13 7.00 3.40
CA ASP A 81 1.42 7.50 2.90
C ASP A 81 1.55 9.01 3.06
N HIS A 82 2.80 9.50 3.03
CA HIS A 82 3.14 10.92 3.00
C HIS A 82 3.35 11.43 1.57
N TYR A 83 2.63 10.86 0.60
CA TYR A 83 2.76 11.17 -0.83
C TYR A 83 1.41 11.53 -1.43
N GLU A 84 1.43 12.47 -2.37
CA GLU A 84 0.35 12.62 -3.33
C GLU A 84 0.49 11.51 -4.38
N ASN A 85 -0.48 10.60 -4.44
CA ASN A 85 -0.37 9.37 -5.21
C ASN A 85 -1.32 9.38 -6.41
N LEU A 86 -0.77 9.30 -7.63
CA LEU A 86 -1.55 9.05 -8.84
C LEU A 86 -1.44 7.57 -9.21
N TYR A 87 -2.52 6.82 -8.97
CA TYR A 87 -2.58 5.38 -9.18
C TYR A 87 -3.26 5.06 -10.52
N CYS A 88 -2.50 4.56 -11.50
CA CYS A 88 -2.96 4.30 -12.86
C CYS A 88 -3.11 2.80 -13.09
N VAL A 89 -4.29 2.33 -13.45
CA VAL A 89 -4.50 0.91 -13.76
C VAL A 89 -4.34 0.69 -15.26
N ILE A 90 -3.40 -0.17 -15.65
CA ILE A 90 -3.10 -0.49 -17.05
C ILE A 90 -3.93 -1.69 -17.52
N SER A 91 -4.06 -2.71 -16.67
CA SER A 91 -4.84 -3.92 -16.95
C SER A 91 -5.49 -4.45 -15.68
N GLY A 92 -6.71 -4.98 -15.78
CA GLY A 92 -7.49 -5.46 -14.64
C GLY A 92 -8.18 -4.32 -13.90
N GLU A 93 -8.35 -4.50 -12.59
CA GLU A 93 -8.96 -3.52 -11.71
C GLU A 93 -8.37 -3.56 -10.29
N LYS A 94 -8.41 -2.41 -9.63
CA LYS A 94 -8.01 -2.19 -8.24
C LYS A 94 -9.21 -1.74 -7.42
N HIS A 95 -9.44 -2.34 -6.26
CA HIS A 95 -10.50 -1.97 -5.35
C HIS A 95 -9.91 -1.30 -4.13
N PHE A 96 -10.28 -0.04 -3.90
CA PHE A 96 -9.81 0.76 -2.78
C PHE A 96 -10.93 0.93 -1.76
N LEU A 97 -10.59 0.68 -0.50
CA LEU A 97 -11.35 1.14 0.66
C LEU A 97 -10.54 2.26 1.31
N LEU A 98 -11.15 3.44 1.43
CA LEU A 98 -10.50 4.68 1.79
C LEU A 98 -11.11 5.28 3.05
N HIS A 99 -10.28 5.83 3.94
CA HIS A 99 -10.72 6.74 4.99
C HIS A 99 -9.97 8.07 4.90
N PRO A 100 -10.68 9.19 5.13
CA PRO A 100 -10.03 10.49 5.20
C PRO A 100 -9.11 10.57 6.43
N PRO A 101 -8.08 11.44 6.42
CA PRO A 101 -7.20 11.64 7.59
C PRO A 101 -7.96 12.03 8.86
N SER A 102 -9.13 12.65 8.73
CA SER A 102 -10.02 13.03 9.84
C SER A 102 -10.66 11.85 10.57
N ASP A 103 -10.70 10.66 9.97
CA ASP A 103 -11.21 9.44 10.63
C ASP A 103 -10.19 8.85 11.61
N ARG A 104 -8.98 9.43 11.71
CA ARG A 104 -7.90 8.96 12.59
C ARG A 104 -8.34 8.64 14.04
N PRO A 105 -9.22 9.41 14.71
CA PRO A 105 -9.69 9.07 16.06
C PRO A 105 -10.33 7.68 16.17
N PHE A 106 -10.98 7.23 15.09
CA PHE A 106 -11.71 5.96 15.01
C PHE A 106 -10.88 4.81 14.43
N ILE A 107 -9.70 5.09 13.90
CA ILE A 107 -8.79 4.08 13.34
C ILE A 107 -7.78 3.67 14.42
N PRO A 108 -7.75 2.39 14.84
CA PRO A 108 -6.85 1.93 15.88
C PRO A 108 -5.40 1.87 15.39
N TYR A 109 -4.46 2.19 16.28
CA TYR A 109 -3.03 1.98 16.08
C TYR A 109 -2.47 1.28 17.31
N GLU A 110 -1.61 0.30 17.09
CA GLU A 110 -0.88 -0.41 18.14
C GLU A 110 0.60 -0.54 17.75
N LEU A 111 1.46 -0.76 18.75
CA LEU A 111 2.90 -0.95 18.54
C LEU A 111 3.24 -2.43 18.43
N TYR A 112 3.81 -2.83 17.30
CA TYR A 112 4.18 -4.21 17.00
C TYR A 112 5.70 -4.37 16.92
N GLN A 113 6.21 -5.53 17.34
CA GLN A 113 7.58 -5.91 17.01
C GLN A 113 7.62 -6.22 15.51
N PRO A 114 8.48 -5.55 14.72
CA PRO A 114 8.67 -5.92 13.32
C PRO A 114 9.23 -7.34 13.23
N ALA A 115 8.76 -8.06 12.21
CA ALA A 115 9.16 -9.41 11.89
C ALA A 115 9.00 -9.59 10.39
N THR A 116 9.74 -10.53 9.81
CA THR A 116 9.77 -10.77 8.36
C THR A 116 9.50 -12.25 8.09
N TYR A 117 8.69 -12.54 7.08
CA TYR A 117 8.51 -13.92 6.61
C TYR A 117 9.80 -14.44 6.00
N ARG A 118 10.16 -15.69 6.31
CA ARG A 118 11.22 -16.43 5.64
C ARG A 118 10.70 -17.78 5.20
N VAL A 119 11.29 -18.32 4.14
CA VAL A 119 11.00 -19.69 3.70
C VAL A 119 12.05 -20.60 4.30
N SER A 120 11.60 -21.60 5.06
CA SER A 120 12.45 -22.64 5.64
C SER A 120 13.02 -23.55 4.55
N GLU A 121 14.01 -24.38 4.90
CA GLU A 121 14.56 -25.40 4.00
C GLU A 121 13.49 -26.40 3.52
N GLU A 122 12.41 -26.58 4.30
CA GLU A 122 11.28 -27.46 3.97
C GLU A 122 10.22 -26.77 3.08
N GLY A 123 10.42 -25.49 2.73
CA GLY A 123 9.52 -24.72 1.88
C GLY A 123 8.33 -24.07 2.60
N SER A 124 8.27 -24.14 3.93
CA SER A 124 7.22 -23.52 4.76
C SER A 124 7.58 -22.09 5.16
N PHE A 125 6.58 -21.23 5.37
CA PHE A 125 6.80 -19.89 5.91
C PHE A 125 6.99 -19.91 7.42
N GLU A 126 8.04 -19.24 7.88
CA GLU A 126 8.28 -18.92 9.28
C GLU A 126 8.33 -17.40 9.49
N ILE A 127 7.97 -16.95 10.69
CA ILE A 127 8.05 -15.55 11.09
C ILE A 127 9.32 -15.36 11.92
N VAL A 128 10.19 -14.47 11.47
CA VAL A 128 11.44 -14.15 12.17
C VAL A 128 11.38 -12.73 12.71
N ASP A 129 11.36 -12.61 14.04
CA ASP A 129 11.34 -11.33 14.74
C ASP A 129 12.65 -10.55 14.54
N GLU A 130 12.53 -9.25 14.25
CA GLU A 130 13.66 -8.32 14.19
C GLU A 130 13.92 -7.75 15.59
N LYS A 131 14.49 -8.59 16.48
CA LYS A 131 14.59 -8.31 17.93
C LYS A 131 15.33 -7.01 18.31
N THR A 132 16.17 -6.49 17.42
CA THR A 132 16.95 -5.27 17.64
C THR A 132 16.27 -4.01 17.08
N ALA A 133 15.19 -4.17 16.31
CA ALA A 133 14.47 -3.05 15.73
C ALA A 133 13.43 -2.50 16.72
N ASP A 134 13.22 -1.18 16.67
CA ASP A 134 12.17 -0.52 17.41
C ASP A 134 10.79 -1.01 16.98
N LYS A 135 9.83 -0.96 17.92
CA LYS A 135 8.44 -1.30 17.59
C LYS A 135 7.87 -0.30 16.59
N VAL A 136 7.10 -0.81 15.65
CA VAL A 136 6.45 -0.01 14.61
C VAL A 136 4.96 0.18 14.91
N PRO A 137 4.41 1.39 14.75
CA PRO A 137 2.98 1.60 14.83
C PRO A 137 2.29 1.04 13.58
N TRP A 138 1.28 0.21 13.76
CA TRP A 138 0.48 -0.32 12.66
C TRP A 138 -1.01 -0.40 13.00
N ILE A 139 -1.85 -0.40 11.97
CA ILE A 139 -3.30 -0.56 12.11
C ILE A 139 -3.61 -2.06 12.22
N PRO A 140 -4.18 -2.52 13.34
CA PRO A 140 -4.44 -3.94 13.56
C PRO A 140 -5.78 -4.44 13.01
N LEU A 141 -6.60 -3.51 12.51
CA LEU A 141 -7.97 -3.78 12.08
C LEU A 141 -8.00 -4.13 10.58
N ASP A 142 -8.71 -5.20 10.25
CA ASP A 142 -9.14 -5.50 8.88
C ASP A 142 -10.40 -4.69 8.56
N PRO A 143 -10.36 -3.72 7.62
CA PRO A 143 -11.51 -2.89 7.31
C PRO A 143 -12.62 -3.64 6.55
N LEU A 144 -12.32 -4.82 5.98
CA LEU A 144 -13.34 -5.64 5.30
C LEU A 144 -14.15 -6.49 6.29
N ASN A 145 -13.57 -6.80 7.45
CA ASN A 145 -14.21 -7.56 8.51
C ASN A 145 -13.76 -7.03 9.90
N PRO A 146 -14.21 -5.82 10.28
CA PRO A 146 -13.71 -5.17 11.48
C PRO A 146 -14.19 -5.88 12.75
N ASP A 147 -13.25 -6.19 13.64
CA ASP A 147 -13.54 -6.64 15.00
C ASP A 147 -14.04 -5.46 15.85
N LEU A 148 -15.35 -5.22 15.79
CA LEU A 148 -16.00 -4.14 16.53
C LEU A 148 -16.17 -4.44 18.02
N GLU A 149 -15.94 -5.68 18.47
CA GLU A 149 -15.86 -5.97 19.90
C GLU A 149 -14.56 -5.41 20.48
N ARG A 150 -13.44 -5.59 19.76
CA ARG A 150 -12.14 -5.05 20.16
C ARG A 150 -11.96 -3.57 19.82
N TYR A 151 -12.51 -3.10 18.69
CA TYR A 151 -12.36 -1.73 18.19
C TYR A 151 -13.72 -1.06 17.90
N PRO A 152 -14.58 -0.86 18.91
CA PRO A 152 -15.95 -0.37 18.71
C PRO A 152 -16.02 1.02 18.06
N ASP A 153 -15.02 1.88 18.30
CA ASP A 153 -14.96 3.23 17.75
C ASP A 153 -14.88 3.25 16.22
N TYR A 154 -14.37 2.18 15.59
CA TYR A 154 -14.28 2.09 14.13
C TYR A 154 -15.66 2.14 13.47
N ALA A 155 -16.73 1.76 14.17
CA ALA A 155 -18.10 1.90 13.66
C ALA A 155 -18.51 3.36 13.37
N GLN A 156 -17.77 4.34 13.90
CA GLN A 156 -18.00 5.76 13.64
C GLN A 156 -17.25 6.27 12.38
N ALA A 157 -16.24 5.52 11.91
CA ALA A 157 -15.52 5.82 10.69
C ALA A 157 -16.43 5.62 9.47
N LYS A 158 -16.19 6.38 8.40
CA LYS A 158 -17.03 6.33 7.19
C LYS A 158 -16.16 5.99 5.98
N PRO A 159 -16.00 4.69 5.66
CA PRO A 159 -15.19 4.30 4.53
C PRO A 159 -15.83 4.75 3.22
N LEU A 160 -14.99 5.20 2.29
CA LEU A 160 -15.33 5.37 0.88
C LEU A 160 -14.79 4.16 0.11
N GLN A 161 -15.52 3.70 -0.89
CA GLN A 161 -15.08 2.60 -1.75
C GLN A 161 -15.11 3.04 -3.21
N CYS A 162 -14.04 2.72 -3.94
CA CYS A 162 -14.00 2.92 -5.38
C CYS A 162 -13.25 1.77 -6.05
N THR A 163 -13.61 1.51 -7.31
CA THR A 163 -12.87 0.59 -8.18
C THR A 163 -12.26 1.39 -9.31
N VAL A 164 -10.97 1.19 -9.55
CA VAL A 164 -10.20 1.81 -10.64
C VAL A 164 -9.92 0.72 -11.67
N LYS A 165 -10.38 0.90 -12.89
CA LYS A 165 -10.29 -0.06 -13.99
C LYS A 165 -9.20 0.31 -14.97
N ALA A 166 -8.86 -0.61 -15.87
CA ALA A 166 -7.92 -0.36 -16.96
C ALA A 166 -8.24 0.94 -17.72
N GLY A 167 -7.23 1.81 -17.83
CA GLY A 167 -7.32 3.14 -18.45
C GLY A 167 -7.76 4.26 -17.51
N GLU A 168 -8.13 3.95 -16.27
CA GLU A 168 -8.51 4.94 -15.25
C GLU A 168 -7.33 5.29 -14.33
N MET A 169 -7.41 6.48 -13.74
CA MET A 169 -6.44 6.99 -12.77
C MET A 169 -7.18 7.45 -11.52
N LEU A 170 -6.71 7.02 -10.35
CA LEU A 170 -7.14 7.53 -9.05
C LEU A 170 -6.10 8.49 -8.51
N TYR A 171 -6.53 9.71 -8.19
CA TYR A 171 -5.77 10.56 -7.28
C TYR A 171 -6.12 10.16 -5.84
N LEU A 172 -5.14 9.58 -5.15
CA LEU A 172 -5.18 9.23 -3.74
C LEU A 172 -4.39 10.29 -2.96
N PRO A 173 -5.05 11.21 -2.25
CA PRO A 173 -4.36 12.32 -1.60
C PRO A 173 -3.49 11.87 -0.43
N SER A 174 -2.47 12.67 -0.12
CA SER A 174 -1.58 12.42 1.02
C SER A 174 -2.36 12.22 2.34
N LEU A 175 -1.82 11.33 3.19
CA LEU A 175 -2.35 10.94 4.50
C LEU A 175 -3.69 10.17 4.48
N TRP A 176 -4.31 9.93 3.33
CA TRP A 176 -5.52 9.11 3.27
C TRP A 176 -5.20 7.66 3.59
N PHE A 177 -6.00 7.09 4.50
CA PHE A 177 -5.89 5.67 4.80
C PHE A 177 -6.51 4.89 3.66
N HIS A 178 -5.82 3.85 3.20
CA HIS A 178 -6.28 3.05 2.08
C HIS A 178 -5.91 1.58 2.26
N HIS A 179 -6.85 0.73 1.88
CA HIS A 179 -6.72 -0.71 1.80
C HIS A 179 -7.01 -1.12 0.36
N VAL A 180 -6.17 -1.99 -0.21
CA VAL A 180 -6.17 -2.24 -1.66
C VAL A 180 -6.29 -3.73 -1.95
N GLN A 181 -7.30 -4.09 -2.73
CA GLN A 181 -7.43 -5.39 -3.40
C GLN A 181 -7.27 -5.23 -4.90
N GLN A 182 -7.08 -6.33 -5.62
CA GLN A 182 -6.86 -6.31 -7.06
C GLN A 182 -7.45 -7.55 -7.74
N SER A 183 -7.80 -7.41 -9.01
CA SER A 183 -8.06 -8.57 -9.87
C SER A 183 -6.78 -9.39 -10.07
N HIS A 184 -6.91 -10.67 -10.39
CA HIS A 184 -5.76 -11.54 -10.65
C HIS A 184 -4.95 -11.05 -11.85
N GLY A 185 -3.64 -10.91 -11.70
CA GLY A 185 -2.77 -10.40 -12.76
C GLY A 185 -3.00 -8.93 -13.11
N CYS A 186 -3.55 -8.14 -12.17
CA CYS A 186 -3.72 -6.69 -12.36
C CYS A 186 -2.36 -6.02 -12.58
N ILE A 187 -2.26 -5.17 -13.60
CA ILE A 187 -1.07 -4.35 -13.88
C ILE A 187 -1.41 -2.89 -13.57
N ALA A 188 -0.60 -2.24 -12.75
CA ALA A 188 -0.73 -0.82 -12.45
C ALA A 188 0.63 -0.12 -12.37
N VAL A 189 0.62 1.18 -12.59
CA VAL A 189 1.75 2.07 -12.36
C VAL A 189 1.28 3.21 -11.49
N ASN A 190 2.06 3.58 -10.48
CA ASN A 190 1.74 4.73 -9.65
C ASN A 190 2.88 5.73 -9.58
N TYR A 191 2.53 7.00 -9.43
CA TYR A 191 3.46 8.12 -9.32
C TYR A 191 3.32 8.75 -7.94
N TRP A 192 4.43 8.80 -7.20
CA TRP A 192 4.50 9.39 -5.87
C TRP A 192 5.20 10.73 -5.89
N TYR A 193 4.49 11.77 -5.47
CA TYR A 193 5.04 13.11 -5.28
C TYR A 193 5.05 13.41 -3.78
N ASP A 194 6.19 13.78 -3.20
CA ASP A 194 6.25 14.08 -1.76
C ASP A 194 5.25 15.17 -1.41
N MET A 195 4.53 14.96 -0.31
CA MET A 195 3.48 15.89 0.11
C MET A 195 4.06 17.24 0.51
N GLU A 196 3.23 18.27 0.48
CA GLU A 196 3.59 19.53 1.14
C GLU A 196 3.36 19.40 2.64
N TYR A 197 4.41 19.62 3.43
CA TYR A 197 4.35 19.60 4.91
C TYR A 197 3.81 20.93 5.45
N ASP A 198 2.55 21.20 5.11
CA ASP A 198 1.86 22.45 5.41
C ASP A 198 1.04 22.37 6.71
N LEU A 199 0.10 23.31 6.87
CA LEU A 199 -0.79 23.39 8.01
C LEU A 199 -1.65 22.12 8.18
N LYS A 200 -2.05 21.44 7.09
CA LYS A 200 -2.83 20.19 7.16
C LYS A 200 -2.03 19.09 7.85
N TYR A 201 -0.74 18.98 7.53
CA TYR A 201 0.15 18.01 8.19
C TYR A 201 0.26 18.30 9.69
N SER A 202 0.46 19.57 10.05
CA SER A 202 0.55 19.97 11.46
C SER A 202 -0.74 19.69 12.23
N TYR A 203 -1.91 19.94 11.63
CA TYR A 203 -3.20 19.57 12.22
C TYR A 203 -3.39 18.06 12.34
N TYR A 204 -2.97 17.29 11.34
CA TYR A 204 -3.01 15.83 11.41
C TYR A 204 -2.14 15.30 12.57
N GLN A 205 -0.92 15.81 12.73
CA GLN A 205 -0.05 15.43 13.85
C GLN A 205 -0.67 15.76 15.20
N LEU A 206 -1.28 16.95 15.33
CA LEU A 206 -2.04 17.31 16.54
C LEU A 206 -3.19 16.32 16.81
N LEU A 207 -3.99 15.99 15.78
CA LEU A 207 -5.10 15.05 15.88
C LEU A 207 -4.63 13.65 16.30
N ASP A 208 -3.54 13.17 15.72
CA ASP A 208 -2.92 11.88 16.05
C ASP A 208 -2.44 11.86 17.51
N CYS A 209 -1.69 12.88 17.94
CA CYS A 209 -1.21 12.99 19.32
C CYS A 209 -2.36 13.05 20.32
N LEU A 210 -3.40 13.86 20.07
CA LEU A 210 -4.56 13.97 20.95
C LEU A 210 -5.35 12.66 21.02
N THR A 211 -5.51 11.96 19.89
CA THR A 211 -6.17 10.65 19.86
C THR A 211 -5.47 9.65 20.78
N ASN A 212 -4.13 9.63 20.76
CA ASN A 212 -3.35 8.73 21.59
C ASN A 212 -3.37 9.16 23.07
N ALA A 213 -3.34 10.46 23.36
CA ALA A 213 -3.36 10.98 24.73
C ALA A 213 -4.68 10.69 25.46
N VAL A 214 -5.82 10.83 24.77
CA VAL A 214 -7.15 10.61 25.38
C VAL A 214 -7.40 9.14 25.70
N LYS A 215 -6.81 8.19 24.97
CA LYS A 215 -6.94 6.74 25.26
C LYS A 215 -6.18 6.28 26.50
N VAL A 216 -5.27 7.09 27.02
CA VAL A 216 -4.44 6.78 28.20
C VAL A 216 -5.03 7.36 29.50
N LEU A 217 -6.02 8.26 29.40
CA LEU A 217 -6.75 8.85 30.52
C LEU A 217 -7.94 7.99 30.94
#